data_AF-A0A940B1U2-F1
#
_entry.id   AF-A0A940B1U2-F1
#
_cell.length_a   1.000
_cell.length_b   1.000
_cell.length_c   1.000
_cell.angle_alpha   90.00
_cell.angle_beta   90.00
_cell.angle_gamma   90.00
#
_symmetry.space_group_name_H-M   'P 1'
#
loop_
_entity.id
_entity.type
_entity.pdbx_description
1 polymer ?
#
loop_
_entity_poly.entity_id
_entity_poly.type
_entity_poly.pdbx_seq_one_letter_code
_entity_poly.pdbx_strand_id
1 'polypeptide(L)'
;MRQKVLRRLLLAFLLCICLKANALEYESYACAFSSNFFELNKLSNKSFDPTENTKQFQRICIQLLKSNFQVSSPKDISKAVENLKNSGDNAIFQNALKLFEANKGKSALDIIKKQCLSVEDASTLFFAETMKDKLRVKDLSAWDNGRIIELYRCAVGAGYIKQEEALTAVKPAVDFLAATYISWEDYFAHYFAGKQLTALYDGRYSSVLEGAKQAYAATKGKINYGEVPLQNSKNIPEKAGILLELAYEPSPSGNQWESVQKLVKSKKILDNRDLTAVQNIKKKFPDVPCIEFLEVEIQFRQKAYRKTLNLCSHLAELIDAAPKDSALFQQIQLTYAKAALKVSKPAIAEKALAKLPESAAKTGEFLETEGRLFAELCGTSSDYDKNEEYKKLANESFKAAEKTGHRLPQDIKDWMKVNGVRS
;
A
#
# COMPACT_ATOMS: atom_id res chain seq x y z
N MET A 1 -30.90 45.23 34.36
CA MET A 1 -30.91 43.78 34.02
C MET A 1 -31.17 43.52 32.52
N ARG A 2 -32.21 44.12 31.91
CA ARG A 2 -32.57 43.92 30.48
C ARG A 2 -31.44 44.18 29.47
N GLN A 3 -30.64 45.23 29.65
CA GLN A 3 -29.56 45.58 28.72
C GLN A 3 -28.38 44.58 28.71
N LYS A 4 -28.09 43.93 29.85
CA LYS A 4 -27.06 42.87 29.94
C LYS A 4 -27.54 41.56 29.28
N VAL A 5 -28.83 41.24 29.39
CA VAL A 5 -29.43 40.07 28.73
C VAL A 5 -29.45 40.27 27.21
N LEU A 6 -29.84 41.45 26.73
CA LEU A 6 -29.84 41.77 25.30
C LEU A 6 -28.43 41.68 24.69
N ARG A 7 -27.40 42.22 25.36
CA ARG A 7 -26.01 42.11 24.89
C ARG A 7 -25.51 40.67 24.84
N ARG A 8 -25.88 39.82 25.80
CA ARG A 8 -25.52 38.38 25.80
C ARG A 8 -26.21 37.62 24.66
N LEU A 9 -27.48 37.91 24.39
CA LEU A 9 -28.22 37.32 23.27
C LEU A 9 -27.65 37.76 21.91
N LEU A 10 -27.28 39.04 21.77
CA LEU A 10 -26.71 39.57 20.52
C LEU A 10 -25.31 39.00 20.26
N LEU A 11 -24.48 38.85 21.31
CA LEU A 11 -23.19 38.19 21.21
C LEU A 11 -23.32 36.71 20.84
N ALA A 12 -24.26 35.99 21.46
CA ALA A 12 -24.54 34.59 21.13
C ALA A 12 -25.06 34.43 19.69
N PHE A 13 -25.92 35.34 19.23
CA PHE A 13 -26.41 35.36 17.85
C PHE A 13 -25.28 35.61 16.84
N LEU A 14 -24.43 36.60 17.09
CA LEU A 14 -23.26 36.89 16.26
C LEU A 14 -22.27 35.71 16.23
N LEU A 15 -21.99 35.09 17.38
CA LEU A 15 -21.17 33.88 17.47
C LEU A 15 -21.78 32.74 16.65
N CYS A 16 -23.09 32.52 16.72
CA CYS A 16 -23.78 31.50 15.92
C CYS A 16 -23.70 31.79 14.42
N ILE A 17 -23.79 33.05 13.98
CA ILE A 17 -23.62 33.42 12.57
C ILE A 17 -22.19 33.16 12.10
N CYS A 18 -21.19 33.61 12.86
CA CYS A 18 -19.78 33.40 12.50
C CYS A 18 -19.41 31.91 12.44
N LEU A 19 -19.91 31.10 13.38
CA LEU A 19 -19.68 29.65 13.37
C LEU A 19 -20.33 28.97 12.16
N LYS A 20 -21.55 29.39 11.77
CA LYS A 20 -22.22 28.88 10.56
C LYS A 20 -21.51 29.29 9.27
N ALA A 21 -21.06 30.54 9.17
CA ALA A 21 -20.34 31.03 8.00
C ALA A 21 -19.04 30.25 7.79
N ASN A 22 -18.26 30.05 8.86
CA ASN A 22 -17.03 29.24 8.79
C ASN A 22 -17.33 27.79 8.41
N ALA A 23 -18.38 27.18 8.98
CA ALA A 23 -18.75 25.79 8.63
C ALA A 23 -19.12 25.65 7.14
N LEU A 24 -19.84 26.63 6.58
CA LEU A 24 -20.22 26.66 5.16
C LEU A 24 -19.00 26.80 4.24
N GLU A 25 -17.99 27.55 4.68
CA GLU A 25 -16.72 27.69 3.97
C GLU A 25 -15.98 26.33 3.90
N TYR A 26 -15.75 25.66 5.04
CA TYR A 26 -15.08 24.35 5.06
C TYR A 26 -15.84 23.28 4.28
N GLU A 27 -17.17 23.30 4.31
CA GLU A 27 -18.00 22.43 3.49
C GLU A 27 -17.73 22.64 1.99
N SER A 28 -17.66 23.90 1.56
CA SER A 28 -17.39 24.25 0.16
C SER A 28 -16.01 23.76 -0.28
N TYR A 29 -14.97 23.94 0.54
CA TYR A 29 -13.63 23.38 0.28
C TYR A 29 -13.64 21.86 0.24
N ALA A 30 -14.28 21.20 1.22
CA ALA A 30 -14.34 19.74 1.28
C ALA A 30 -15.02 19.17 0.03
N CYS A 31 -16.13 19.78 -0.40
CA CYS A 31 -16.81 19.42 -1.65
C CYS A 31 -15.91 19.63 -2.87
N ALA A 32 -15.22 20.76 -2.95
CA ALA A 32 -14.34 21.09 -4.07
C ALA A 32 -13.13 20.14 -4.18
N PHE A 33 -12.40 19.89 -3.08
CA PHE A 33 -11.24 18.99 -3.07
C PHE A 33 -11.61 17.55 -3.45
N SER A 34 -12.72 17.03 -2.93
CA SER A 34 -13.14 15.65 -3.20
C SER A 34 -14.04 15.49 -4.44
N SER A 35 -14.38 16.59 -5.13
CA SER A 35 -15.36 16.61 -6.22
C SER A 35 -15.11 15.58 -7.32
N ASN A 36 -13.84 15.38 -7.70
CA ASN A 36 -13.44 14.40 -8.71
C ASN A 36 -13.81 12.97 -8.32
N PHE A 37 -13.55 12.59 -7.06
CA PHE A 37 -13.88 11.28 -6.53
C PHE A 37 -15.38 11.02 -6.52
N PHE A 38 -16.18 12.00 -6.08
CA PHE A 38 -17.63 11.86 -6.04
C PHE A 38 -18.25 11.84 -7.45
N GLU A 39 -17.70 12.60 -8.39
CA GLU A 39 -18.12 12.54 -9.80
C GLU A 39 -17.85 11.16 -10.42
N LEU A 40 -16.65 10.59 -10.22
CA LEU A 40 -16.30 9.24 -10.69
C LEU A 40 -17.25 8.16 -10.16
N ASN A 41 -17.79 8.35 -8.96
CA ASN A 41 -18.69 7.42 -8.29
C ASN A 41 -20.17 7.78 -8.44
N LYS A 42 -20.50 8.79 -9.25
CA LYS A 42 -21.88 9.25 -9.52
C LYS A 42 -22.63 9.64 -8.23
N LEU A 43 -21.94 10.28 -7.31
CA LEU A 43 -22.47 10.79 -6.04
C LEU A 43 -22.52 12.32 -6.06
N SER A 44 -23.26 12.94 -5.14
CA SER A 44 -23.32 14.41 -5.07
C SER A 44 -21.98 15.02 -4.69
N ASN A 45 -21.59 16.05 -5.43
CA ASN A 45 -20.42 16.88 -5.17
C ASN A 45 -20.79 18.30 -4.72
N LYS A 46 -22.07 18.55 -4.43
CA LYS A 46 -22.60 19.88 -4.05
C LYS A 46 -22.81 20.06 -2.54
N SER A 47 -22.93 18.97 -1.80
CA SER A 47 -23.16 18.97 -0.35
C SER A 47 -22.16 18.04 0.35
N PHE A 48 -21.88 18.32 1.62
CA PHE A 48 -20.96 17.48 2.38
C PHE A 48 -21.43 16.02 2.45
N ASP A 49 -22.70 15.80 2.81
CA ASP A 49 -23.37 14.51 2.65
C ASP A 49 -23.63 14.24 1.16
N PRO A 50 -22.97 13.22 0.57
CA PRO A 50 -23.07 12.93 -0.85
C PRO A 50 -24.36 12.20 -1.26
N THR A 51 -25.23 11.83 -0.31
CA THR A 51 -26.35 10.92 -0.57
C THR A 51 -27.67 11.60 -0.92
N GLU A 52 -27.84 12.89 -0.58
CA GLU A 52 -29.09 13.64 -0.74
C GLU A 52 -30.34 12.82 -0.33
N ASN A 53 -30.20 11.97 0.71
CA ASN A 53 -31.21 11.05 1.25
C ASN A 53 -31.64 9.86 0.36
N THR A 54 -30.83 9.44 -0.62
CA THR A 54 -31.13 8.21 -1.38
C THR A 54 -30.48 6.97 -0.76
N LYS A 55 -31.28 5.91 -0.53
CA LYS A 55 -30.76 4.61 -0.05
C LYS A 55 -29.73 4.00 -1.00
N GLN A 56 -29.80 4.33 -2.29
CA GLN A 56 -28.83 3.88 -3.29
C GLN A 56 -27.44 4.50 -3.03
N PHE A 57 -27.36 5.81 -2.85
CA PHE A 57 -26.08 6.48 -2.62
C PHE A 57 -25.47 6.11 -1.27
N GLN A 58 -26.29 5.89 -0.24
CA GLN A 58 -25.81 5.33 1.03
C GLN A 58 -25.10 3.98 0.82
N ARG A 59 -25.65 3.07 0.01
CA ARG A 59 -25.01 1.78 -0.31
C ARG A 59 -23.68 1.95 -1.05
N ILE A 60 -23.60 2.90 -1.97
CA ILE A 60 -22.35 3.23 -2.69
C ILE A 60 -21.31 3.73 -1.68
N CYS A 61 -21.66 4.65 -0.77
CA CYS A 61 -20.75 5.12 0.28
C CYS A 61 -20.24 3.96 1.17
N ILE A 62 -21.11 3.05 1.60
CA ILE A 62 -20.72 1.86 2.38
C ILE A 62 -19.74 0.99 1.58
N GLN A 63 -20.01 0.78 0.28
CA GLN A 63 -19.12 0.00 -0.58
C GLN A 63 -17.76 0.66 -0.75
N LEU A 64 -17.71 1.99 -0.95
CA LEU A 64 -16.48 2.75 -1.08
C LEU A 64 -15.66 2.73 0.21
N LEU A 65 -16.29 2.91 1.37
CA LEU A 65 -15.65 2.77 2.68
C LEU A 65 -15.00 1.39 2.84
N LYS A 66 -15.72 0.33 2.50
CA LYS A 66 -15.21 -1.03 2.63
C LYS A 66 -14.07 -1.32 1.66
N SER A 67 -14.22 -0.96 0.39
CA SER A 67 -13.27 -1.34 -0.68
C SER A 67 -12.03 -0.46 -0.73
N ASN A 68 -12.18 0.86 -0.53
CA ASN A 68 -11.08 1.81 -0.70
C ASN A 68 -10.41 2.20 0.63
N PHE A 69 -11.12 2.06 1.75
CA PHE A 69 -10.64 2.51 3.07
C PHE A 69 -10.62 1.41 4.13
N GLN A 70 -11.11 0.20 3.80
CA GLN A 70 -11.24 -0.93 4.74
C GLN A 70 -12.09 -0.58 5.98
N VAL A 71 -13.05 0.34 5.84
CA VAL A 71 -13.96 0.78 6.89
C VAL A 71 -15.28 0.04 6.74
N SER A 72 -15.65 -0.78 7.73
CA SER A 72 -16.93 -1.52 7.75
C SER A 72 -17.86 -1.06 8.89
N SER A 73 -17.37 -0.20 9.77
CA SER A 73 -18.09 0.32 10.93
C SER A 73 -17.53 1.68 11.37
N PRO A 74 -18.28 2.45 12.20
CA PRO A 74 -17.78 3.71 12.77
C PRO A 74 -16.43 3.60 13.49
N LYS A 75 -16.14 2.45 14.11
CA LYS A 75 -14.90 2.23 14.87
C LYS A 75 -13.65 2.15 13.99
N ASP A 76 -13.82 1.87 12.70
CA ASP A 76 -12.69 1.71 11.78
C ASP A 76 -12.20 3.06 11.21
N ILE A 77 -12.99 4.13 11.35
CA ILE A 77 -12.72 5.45 10.76
C ILE A 77 -11.38 6.02 11.24
N SER A 78 -11.12 6.03 12.55
CA SER A 78 -9.89 6.60 13.11
C SER A 78 -8.65 5.86 12.64
N LYS A 79 -8.71 4.53 12.61
CA LYS A 79 -7.64 3.67 12.11
C LYS A 79 -7.36 3.93 10.62
N ALA A 80 -8.40 4.05 9.81
CA ALA A 80 -8.24 4.34 8.39
C ALA A 80 -7.61 5.73 8.13
N VAL A 81 -7.98 6.75 8.93
CA VAL A 81 -7.34 8.08 8.86
C VAL A 81 -5.89 8.04 9.32
N GLU A 82 -5.59 7.31 10.39
CA GLU A 82 -4.20 7.13 10.88
C GLU A 82 -3.34 6.43 9.82
N ASN A 83 -3.88 5.39 9.17
CA ASN A 83 -3.20 4.70 8.07
C ASN A 83 -2.89 5.66 6.90
N LEU A 84 -3.84 6.51 6.50
CA LEU A 84 -3.62 7.50 5.44
C LEU A 84 -2.54 8.53 5.83
N LYS A 85 -2.47 8.92 7.11
CA LYS A 85 -1.47 9.89 7.59
C LYS A 85 -0.07 9.30 7.72
N ASN A 86 0.04 8.06 8.20
CA ASN A 86 1.33 7.46 8.55
C ASN A 86 1.91 6.60 7.42
N SER A 87 1.04 6.01 6.60
CA SER A 87 1.40 5.01 5.58
C SER A 87 0.65 5.24 4.26
N GLY A 88 0.25 6.48 3.99
CA GLY A 88 -0.37 6.87 2.73
C GLY A 88 0.57 6.74 1.53
N ASP A 89 0.03 6.98 0.33
CA ASP A 89 0.78 6.83 -0.91
C ASP A 89 1.90 7.89 -1.02
N ASN A 90 1.76 9.04 -0.33
CA ASN A 90 2.84 10.00 -0.20
C ASN A 90 4.02 9.42 0.60
N ALA A 91 3.76 8.71 1.70
CA ALA A 91 4.84 8.08 2.48
C ALA A 91 5.60 7.04 1.64
N ILE A 92 4.87 6.26 0.84
CA ILE A 92 5.45 5.29 -0.12
C ILE A 92 6.35 6.00 -1.14
N PHE A 93 5.87 7.10 -1.74
CA PHE A 93 6.63 7.90 -2.69
C PHE A 93 7.88 8.54 -2.04
N GLN A 94 7.74 9.12 -0.85
CA GLN A 94 8.85 9.72 -0.11
C GLN A 94 9.92 8.68 0.26
N ASN A 95 9.52 7.45 0.59
CA ASN A 95 10.47 6.36 0.83
C ASN A 95 11.23 5.99 -0.45
N ALA A 96 10.57 5.98 -1.61
CA ALA A 96 11.25 5.77 -2.89
C ALA A 96 12.25 6.91 -3.21
N LEU A 97 11.92 8.17 -2.90
CA LEU A 97 12.86 9.29 -3.05
C LEU A 97 14.09 9.13 -2.15
N LYS A 98 13.91 8.74 -0.88
CA LYS A 98 15.01 8.46 0.06
C LYS A 98 15.94 7.35 -0.47
N LEU A 99 15.41 6.36 -1.18
CA LEU A 99 16.24 5.33 -1.83
C LEU A 99 17.14 5.92 -2.93
N PHE A 100 16.63 6.85 -3.74
CA PHE A 100 17.47 7.57 -4.72
C PHE A 100 18.53 8.44 -4.04
N GLU A 101 18.17 9.13 -2.94
CA GLU A 101 19.11 9.95 -2.18
C GLU A 101 20.22 9.12 -1.52
N ALA A 102 19.89 7.95 -0.97
CA ALA A 102 20.85 7.02 -0.40
C ALA A 102 21.73 6.30 -1.45
N ASN A 103 21.31 6.33 -2.72
CA ASN A 103 21.99 5.68 -3.83
C ASN A 103 22.22 6.66 -5.00
N LYS A 104 22.77 7.84 -4.69
CA LYS A 104 23.02 8.89 -5.69
C LYS A 104 23.76 8.35 -6.91
N GLY A 105 23.27 8.72 -8.09
CA GLY A 105 23.86 8.31 -9.38
C GLY A 105 23.59 6.88 -9.80
N LYS A 106 22.80 6.10 -9.04
CA LYS A 106 22.35 4.76 -9.43
C LYS A 106 21.04 4.82 -10.21
N SER A 107 20.87 3.90 -11.16
CA SER A 107 19.60 3.71 -11.87
C SER A 107 18.56 3.07 -10.94
N ALA A 108 17.27 3.18 -11.27
CA ALA A 108 16.22 2.45 -10.54
C ALA A 108 16.51 0.94 -10.46
N LEU A 109 16.98 0.33 -11.56
CA LEU A 109 17.32 -1.11 -11.60
C LEU A 109 18.46 -1.46 -10.63
N ASP A 110 19.51 -0.64 -10.54
CA ASP A 110 20.61 -0.89 -9.61
C ASP A 110 20.14 -0.84 -8.15
N ILE A 111 19.24 0.08 -7.84
CA ILE A 111 18.64 0.21 -6.51
C ILE A 111 17.75 -1.00 -6.21
N ILE A 112 16.90 -1.43 -7.17
CA ILE A 112 16.05 -2.63 -7.03
C ILE A 112 16.90 -3.86 -6.69
N LYS A 113 18.00 -4.05 -7.41
CA LYS A 113 18.94 -5.17 -7.16
C LYS A 113 19.56 -5.06 -5.77
N LYS A 114 20.17 -3.92 -5.46
CA LYS A 114 20.90 -3.70 -4.20
C LYS A 114 20.01 -3.81 -2.97
N GLN A 115 18.78 -3.29 -3.05
CA GLN A 115 17.82 -3.27 -1.95
C GLN A 115 16.93 -4.52 -1.91
N CYS A 116 17.08 -5.43 -2.88
CA CYS A 116 16.23 -6.61 -3.03
C CYS A 116 14.74 -6.23 -2.97
N LEU A 117 14.31 -5.30 -3.82
CA LEU A 117 12.93 -4.79 -3.81
C LEU A 117 11.95 -5.78 -4.43
N SER A 118 10.74 -5.83 -3.89
CA SER A 118 9.61 -6.57 -4.49
C SER A 118 9.21 -5.98 -5.85
N VAL A 119 8.36 -6.68 -6.62
CA VAL A 119 7.84 -6.14 -7.89
C VAL A 119 7.00 -4.87 -7.67
N GLU A 120 6.28 -4.80 -6.56
CA GLU A 120 5.47 -3.64 -6.18
C GLU A 120 6.36 -2.44 -5.82
N ASP A 121 7.34 -2.63 -4.94
CA ASP A 121 8.29 -1.57 -4.55
C ASP A 121 9.14 -1.09 -5.74
N ALA A 122 9.56 -2.02 -6.61
CA ALA A 122 10.27 -1.70 -7.84
C ALA A 122 9.41 -0.84 -8.78
N SER A 123 8.10 -1.12 -8.85
CA SER A 123 7.17 -0.32 -9.66
C SER A 123 7.10 1.11 -9.15
N THR A 124 6.92 1.28 -7.84
CA THR A 124 6.95 2.60 -7.17
C THR A 124 8.26 3.33 -7.46
N LEU A 125 9.40 2.63 -7.48
CA LEU A 125 10.69 3.26 -7.76
C LEU A 125 10.79 3.81 -9.20
N PHE A 126 10.26 3.10 -10.20
CA PHE A 126 10.18 3.62 -11.57
C PHE A 126 9.26 4.83 -11.70
N PHE A 127 8.14 4.83 -10.96
CA PHE A 127 7.28 6.01 -10.86
C PHE A 127 8.04 7.19 -10.24
N ALA A 128 8.73 6.96 -9.12
CA ALA A 128 9.51 7.98 -8.44
C ALA A 128 10.64 8.53 -9.31
N GLU A 129 11.34 7.68 -10.07
CA GLU A 129 12.37 8.09 -11.03
C GLU A 129 11.86 9.15 -12.01
N THR A 130 10.64 8.93 -12.51
CA THR A 130 9.99 9.79 -13.52
C THR A 130 9.38 11.04 -12.90
N MET A 131 8.81 10.91 -11.71
CA MET A 131 7.95 11.95 -11.12
C MET A 131 8.66 12.88 -10.14
N LYS A 132 9.83 12.50 -9.61
CA LYS A 132 10.57 13.29 -8.61
C LYS A 132 10.83 14.74 -9.03
N ASP A 133 11.22 14.96 -10.28
CA ASP A 133 11.54 16.30 -10.78
C ASP A 133 10.28 17.09 -11.17
N LYS A 134 9.19 16.39 -11.46
CA LYS A 134 7.89 16.95 -11.83
C LYS A 134 7.12 17.46 -10.61
N LEU A 135 7.00 16.64 -9.56
CA LEU A 135 6.20 16.94 -8.36
C LEU A 135 6.87 17.96 -7.42
N ARG A 136 8.19 18.15 -7.55
CA ARG A 136 8.97 19.15 -6.79
C ARG A 136 8.63 19.09 -5.29
N VAL A 137 8.25 20.20 -4.69
CA VAL A 137 8.05 20.38 -3.24
C VAL A 137 6.70 19.87 -2.74
N LYS A 138 5.70 19.70 -3.62
CA LYS A 138 4.29 19.48 -3.23
C LYS A 138 3.85 18.02 -3.19
N ASP A 139 4.79 17.11 -3.46
CA ASP A 139 4.70 15.64 -3.36
C ASP A 139 3.33 15.03 -3.71
N LEU A 140 2.91 13.94 -3.05
CA LEU A 140 1.58 13.33 -3.26
C LEU A 140 0.60 13.68 -2.15
N SER A 141 0.87 14.71 -1.34
CA SER A 141 0.01 15.11 -0.21
C SER A 141 -1.41 15.51 -0.63
N ALA A 142 -1.61 15.99 -1.87
CA ALA A 142 -2.94 16.25 -2.44
C ALA A 142 -3.83 15.01 -2.39
N TRP A 143 -3.26 13.85 -2.74
CA TRP A 143 -3.96 12.59 -2.83
C TRP A 143 -4.35 12.08 -1.45
N ASP A 144 -3.40 11.99 -0.52
CA ASP A 144 -3.66 11.47 0.83
C ASP A 144 -4.63 12.36 1.62
N ASN A 145 -4.47 13.70 1.56
CA ASN A 145 -5.40 14.63 2.22
C ASN A 145 -6.77 14.67 1.53
N GLY A 146 -6.81 14.55 0.20
CA GLY A 146 -8.07 14.41 -0.54
C GLY A 146 -8.84 13.15 -0.10
N ARG A 147 -8.14 12.03 0.06
CA ARG A 147 -8.71 10.76 0.56
C ARG A 147 -9.22 10.84 1.98
N ILE A 148 -8.60 11.63 2.85
CA ILE A 148 -9.13 11.89 4.20
C ILE A 148 -10.50 12.58 4.10
N ILE A 149 -10.63 13.59 3.23
CA ILE A 149 -11.90 14.30 3.00
C ILE A 149 -12.95 13.34 2.41
N GLU A 150 -12.58 12.54 1.41
CA GLU A 150 -13.45 11.54 0.79
C GLU A 150 -13.97 10.51 1.80
N LEU A 151 -13.08 10.00 2.65
CA LEU A 151 -13.42 9.05 3.71
C LEU A 151 -14.50 9.62 4.64
N TYR A 152 -14.30 10.84 5.14
CA TYR A 152 -15.26 11.46 6.05
C TYR A 152 -16.59 11.79 5.37
N ARG A 153 -16.58 12.27 4.13
CA ARG A 153 -17.81 12.50 3.36
C ARG A 153 -18.58 11.20 3.10
N CYS A 154 -17.89 10.12 2.72
CA CYS A 154 -18.50 8.80 2.60
C CYS A 154 -19.00 8.26 3.95
N ALA A 155 -18.30 8.51 5.06
CA ALA A 155 -18.71 8.10 6.40
C ALA A 155 -20.02 8.79 6.84
N VAL A 156 -20.19 10.08 6.53
CA VAL A 156 -21.47 10.79 6.71
C VAL A 156 -22.55 10.14 5.85
N GLY A 157 -22.28 9.95 4.55
CA GLY A 157 -23.25 9.32 3.65
C GLY A 157 -23.61 7.88 4.02
N ALA A 158 -22.73 7.15 4.69
CA ALA A 158 -23.01 5.81 5.22
C ALA A 158 -23.84 5.84 6.52
N GLY A 159 -23.95 6.98 7.19
CA GLY A 159 -24.55 7.13 8.51
C GLY A 159 -23.63 6.66 9.65
N TYR A 160 -22.31 6.60 9.42
CA TYR A 160 -21.35 6.16 10.43
C TYR A 160 -20.90 7.29 11.38
N ILE A 161 -21.03 8.54 10.95
CA ILE A 161 -20.66 9.74 11.71
C ILE A 161 -21.59 10.90 11.35
N LYS A 162 -21.77 11.86 12.25
CA LYS A 162 -22.55 13.08 11.96
C LYS A 162 -21.74 14.06 11.10
N GLN A 163 -22.46 14.89 10.33
CA GLN A 163 -21.84 15.87 9.43
C GLN A 163 -20.98 16.89 10.18
N GLU A 164 -21.42 17.37 11.35
CA GLU A 164 -20.68 18.38 12.13
C GLU A 164 -19.35 17.84 12.67
N GLU A 165 -19.35 16.58 13.08
CA GLU A 165 -18.18 15.87 13.57
C GLU A 165 -17.18 15.63 12.42
N ALA A 166 -17.67 15.19 11.26
CA ALA A 166 -16.86 14.98 10.06
C ALA A 166 -16.28 16.29 9.51
N LEU A 167 -17.08 17.37 9.45
CA LEU A 167 -16.62 18.71 9.05
C LEU A 167 -15.51 19.22 9.96
N THR A 168 -15.60 18.98 11.26
CA THR A 168 -14.54 19.33 12.20
C THR A 168 -13.28 18.51 11.96
N ALA A 169 -13.41 17.22 11.65
CA ALA A 169 -12.30 16.32 11.42
C ALA A 169 -11.52 16.60 10.12
N VAL A 170 -12.18 17.11 9.07
CA VAL A 170 -11.53 17.42 7.78
C VAL A 170 -10.79 18.77 7.76
N LYS A 171 -11.05 19.68 8.72
CA LYS A 171 -10.44 21.03 8.72
C LYS A 171 -8.93 21.02 8.53
N PRO A 172 -8.14 20.19 9.24
CA PRO A 172 -6.68 20.19 9.07
C PRO A 172 -6.25 19.82 7.64
N ALA A 173 -6.95 18.90 6.99
CA ALA A 173 -6.68 18.53 5.60
C ALA A 173 -7.07 19.65 4.63
N VAL A 174 -8.23 20.29 4.85
CA VAL A 174 -8.68 21.45 4.07
C VAL A 174 -7.69 22.60 4.18
N ASP A 175 -7.30 22.97 5.39
CA ASP A 175 -6.36 24.07 5.65
C ASP A 175 -5.02 23.80 4.96
N PHE A 176 -4.49 22.57 5.11
CA PHE A 176 -3.26 22.16 4.46
C PHE A 176 -3.36 22.30 2.93
N LEU A 177 -4.41 21.75 2.31
CA LEU A 177 -4.59 21.79 0.86
C LEU A 177 -4.77 23.22 0.34
N ALA A 178 -5.60 24.03 1.02
CA ALA A 178 -5.86 25.41 0.65
C ALA A 178 -4.62 26.30 0.75
N ALA A 179 -3.73 26.01 1.70
CA ALA A 179 -2.46 26.71 1.89
C ALA A 179 -1.31 26.17 1.01
N THR A 180 -1.42 24.97 0.44
CA THR A 180 -0.32 24.34 -0.32
C THR A 180 -0.41 24.61 -1.82
N TYR A 181 -1.62 24.49 -2.39
CA TYR A 181 -1.81 24.54 -3.83
C TYR A 181 -2.14 25.96 -4.32
N ILE A 182 -1.61 26.32 -5.48
CA ILE A 182 -1.69 27.70 -6.01
C ILE A 182 -2.91 27.89 -6.90
N SER A 183 -3.42 26.81 -7.49
CA SER A 183 -4.67 26.79 -8.24
C SER A 183 -5.35 25.43 -8.12
N TRP A 184 -6.62 25.35 -8.50
CA TRP A 184 -7.34 24.09 -8.53
C TRP A 184 -6.74 23.12 -9.55
N GLU A 185 -6.23 23.63 -10.68
CA GLU A 185 -5.51 22.80 -11.66
C GLU A 185 -4.25 22.17 -11.05
N ASP A 186 -3.47 22.95 -10.29
CA ASP A 186 -2.29 22.48 -9.55
C ASP A 186 -2.64 21.41 -8.50
N TYR A 187 -3.71 21.61 -7.72
CA TYR A 187 -4.21 20.59 -6.79
C TYR A 187 -4.57 19.27 -7.52
N PHE A 188 -5.39 19.35 -8.57
CA PHE A 188 -5.86 18.15 -9.27
C PHE A 188 -4.72 17.42 -9.97
N ALA A 189 -3.69 18.13 -10.45
CA ALA A 189 -2.52 17.51 -11.05
C ALA A 189 -1.74 16.64 -10.06
N HIS A 190 -1.52 17.12 -8.83
CA HIS A 190 -0.88 16.32 -7.78
C HIS A 190 -1.79 15.20 -7.27
N TYR A 191 -3.10 15.47 -7.14
CA TYR A 191 -4.09 14.46 -6.79
C TYR A 191 -4.14 13.32 -7.83
N PHE A 192 -4.07 13.64 -9.12
CA PHE A 192 -4.04 12.63 -10.19
C PHE A 192 -2.75 11.84 -10.23
N ALA A 193 -1.59 12.47 -9.96
CA ALA A 193 -0.33 11.74 -9.83
C ALA A 193 -0.41 10.67 -8.72
N GLY A 194 -0.98 11.01 -7.56
CA GLY A 194 -1.19 10.04 -6.48
C GLY A 194 -2.17 8.93 -6.89
N LYS A 195 -3.28 9.29 -7.55
CA LYS A 195 -4.22 8.32 -8.10
C LYS A 195 -3.55 7.36 -9.11
N GLN A 196 -2.67 7.87 -9.97
CA GLN A 196 -1.90 7.06 -10.91
C GLN A 196 -0.96 6.09 -10.20
N LEU A 197 -0.29 6.53 -9.13
CA LEU A 197 0.56 5.65 -8.30
C LEU A 197 -0.25 4.47 -7.73
N THR A 198 -1.45 4.71 -7.18
CA THR A 198 -2.29 3.61 -6.66
C THR A 198 -2.74 2.61 -7.72
N ALA A 199 -2.77 3.05 -8.99
CA ALA A 199 -3.16 2.23 -10.14
C ALA A 199 -1.95 1.67 -10.91
N LEU A 200 -0.73 1.93 -10.42
CA LEU A 200 0.51 1.61 -11.11
C LEU A 200 0.74 0.11 -11.21
N TYR A 201 0.67 -0.59 -10.06
CA TYR A 201 0.85 -2.05 -10.01
C TYR A 201 -0.22 -2.78 -10.85
N ASP A 202 -1.40 -2.16 -10.95
CA ASP A 202 -2.49 -2.64 -11.76
C ASP A 202 -2.29 -2.41 -13.28
N GLY A 203 -1.29 -1.65 -13.70
CA GLY A 203 -1.15 -1.19 -15.09
C GLY A 203 -2.34 -0.37 -15.58
N ARG A 204 -3.11 0.23 -14.65
CA ARG A 204 -4.33 1.02 -14.94
C ARG A 204 -4.09 2.52 -14.81
N TYR A 205 -2.86 2.95 -14.51
CA TYR A 205 -2.54 4.36 -14.28
C TYR A 205 -2.98 5.28 -15.45
N SER A 206 -2.87 4.83 -16.70
CA SER A 206 -3.33 5.60 -17.87
C SER A 206 -4.86 5.74 -17.92
N SER A 207 -5.60 4.63 -17.77
CA SER A 207 -7.07 4.68 -17.81
C SER A 207 -7.67 5.39 -16.59
N VAL A 208 -7.02 5.29 -15.44
CA VAL A 208 -7.37 6.02 -14.22
C VAL A 208 -7.15 7.52 -14.39
N LEU A 209 -6.07 7.94 -15.05
CA LEU A 209 -5.84 9.35 -15.38
C LEU A 209 -6.93 9.89 -16.33
N GLU A 210 -7.27 9.15 -17.38
CA GLU A 210 -8.30 9.59 -18.33
C GLU A 210 -9.68 9.72 -17.68
N GLY A 211 -10.08 8.75 -16.85
CA GLY A 211 -11.30 8.88 -16.05
C GLY A 211 -11.26 10.08 -15.12
N ALA A 212 -10.11 10.32 -14.46
CA ALA A 212 -9.94 11.46 -13.57
C ALA A 212 -10.01 12.81 -14.31
N LYS A 213 -9.42 12.94 -15.50
CA LYS A 213 -9.55 14.13 -16.35
C LYS A 213 -11.00 14.39 -16.76
N GLN A 214 -11.71 13.35 -17.20
CA GLN A 214 -13.13 13.46 -17.58
C GLN A 214 -13.99 13.92 -16.40
N ALA A 215 -13.79 13.33 -15.22
CA ALA A 215 -14.49 13.72 -14.01
C ALA A 215 -14.18 15.18 -13.61
N TYR A 216 -12.94 15.64 -13.75
CA TYR A 216 -12.59 17.03 -13.47
C TYR A 216 -13.19 18.02 -14.47
N ALA A 217 -13.22 17.67 -15.75
CA ALA A 217 -13.93 18.47 -16.75
C ALA A 217 -15.43 18.60 -16.41
N ALA A 218 -16.06 17.52 -15.94
CA ALA A 218 -17.44 17.53 -15.50
C ALA A 218 -17.66 18.35 -14.22
N THR A 219 -16.73 18.33 -13.26
CA THR A 219 -16.85 19.10 -12.01
C THR A 219 -16.64 20.59 -12.20
N LYS A 220 -15.80 21.03 -13.16
CA LYS A 220 -15.66 22.46 -13.53
C LYS A 220 -17.00 23.10 -13.93
N GLY A 221 -17.93 22.34 -14.51
CA GLY A 221 -19.27 22.83 -14.83
C GLY A 221 -20.26 22.83 -13.65
N LYS A 222 -19.89 22.23 -12.52
CA LYS A 222 -20.79 22.00 -11.36
C LYS A 222 -20.35 22.76 -10.10
N ILE A 223 -19.05 22.96 -9.92
CA ILE A 223 -18.46 23.64 -8.77
C ILE A 223 -17.88 24.98 -9.23
N ASN A 224 -18.30 26.06 -8.58
CA ASN A 224 -17.70 27.37 -8.79
C ASN A 224 -16.38 27.48 -8.01
N TYR A 225 -15.31 26.93 -8.57
CA TYR A 225 -13.96 27.00 -8.00
C TYR A 225 -13.47 28.43 -7.73
N GLY A 226 -14.02 29.44 -8.44
CA GLY A 226 -13.72 30.86 -8.21
C GLY A 226 -14.29 31.42 -6.90
N GLU A 227 -15.38 30.83 -6.40
CA GLU A 227 -15.98 31.17 -5.09
C GLU A 227 -15.31 30.42 -3.92
N VAL A 228 -14.40 29.50 -4.22
CA VAL A 228 -13.62 28.73 -3.23
C VAL A 228 -12.12 28.96 -3.49
N PRO A 229 -11.61 30.17 -3.21
CA PRO A 229 -10.25 30.56 -3.61
C PRO A 229 -9.18 29.92 -2.71
N LEU A 230 -8.22 29.22 -3.29
CA LEU A 230 -7.05 28.73 -2.55
C LEU A 230 -6.23 29.92 -2.01
N GLN A 231 -5.59 29.78 -0.83
CA GLN A 231 -4.93 30.89 -0.15
C GLN A 231 -3.77 31.49 -0.96
N ASN A 232 -3.05 30.65 -1.72
CA ASN A 232 -1.92 31.07 -2.54
C ASN A 232 -2.30 31.53 -3.97
N SER A 233 -3.59 31.57 -4.32
CA SER A 233 -4.04 31.89 -5.68
C SER A 233 -3.84 33.34 -6.10
N LYS A 234 -3.59 34.25 -5.15
CA LYS A 234 -3.71 35.70 -5.42
C LYS A 234 -2.57 36.33 -6.22
N ASN A 235 -1.42 35.67 -6.39
CA ASN A 235 -0.21 36.32 -6.94
C ASN A 235 0.60 35.48 -7.95
N ILE A 236 0.12 34.31 -8.35
CA ILE A 236 0.88 33.41 -9.23
C ILE A 236 0.08 33.20 -10.52
N PRO A 237 0.62 33.59 -11.70
CA PRO A 237 -0.02 33.30 -12.97
C PRO A 237 -0.28 31.79 -13.09
N GLU A 238 -1.53 31.43 -13.36
CA GLU A 238 -1.87 30.04 -13.62
C GLU A 238 -1.15 29.58 -14.88
N LYS A 239 -0.22 28.64 -14.74
CA LYS A 239 0.42 28.01 -15.88
C LYS A 239 -0.58 27.02 -16.48
N ALA A 240 -1.10 27.34 -17.66
CA ALA A 240 -1.99 26.44 -18.38
C ALA A 240 -1.32 25.09 -18.64
N GLY A 241 -2.04 23.99 -18.42
CA GLY A 241 -1.59 22.65 -18.79
C GLY A 241 -0.79 21.90 -17.72
N ILE A 242 -0.72 22.38 -16.48
CA ILE A 242 -0.05 21.70 -15.36
C ILE A 242 -0.56 20.25 -15.21
N LEU A 243 -1.85 20.01 -15.47
CA LEU A 243 -2.45 18.67 -15.42
C LEU A 243 -1.75 17.65 -16.32
N LEU A 244 -1.32 18.07 -17.51
CA LEU A 244 -0.60 17.21 -18.44
C LEU A 244 0.88 17.10 -18.06
N GLU A 245 1.47 18.16 -17.53
CA GLU A 245 2.88 18.14 -17.11
C GLU A 245 3.14 17.15 -15.97
N LEU A 246 2.22 17.05 -15.01
CA LEU A 246 2.32 16.13 -13.87
C LEU A 246 1.67 14.76 -14.13
N ALA A 247 1.20 14.49 -15.35
CA ALA A 247 0.80 13.14 -15.71
C ALA A 247 2.02 12.22 -15.67
N TYR A 248 1.87 11.07 -15.00
CA TYR A 248 2.85 10.01 -15.07
C TYR A 248 2.80 9.35 -16.45
N GLU A 249 3.94 9.40 -17.12
CA GLU A 249 4.24 8.69 -18.35
C GLU A 249 5.49 7.86 -18.09
N PRO A 250 5.41 6.52 -18.13
CA PRO A 250 6.55 5.67 -17.79
C PRO A 250 7.77 5.99 -18.67
N SER A 251 8.95 6.02 -18.04
CA SER A 251 10.23 6.03 -18.75
C SER A 251 10.36 4.81 -19.67
N PRO A 252 11.30 4.78 -20.65
CA PRO A 252 11.53 3.59 -21.46
C PRO A 252 11.78 2.33 -20.62
N SER A 253 12.51 2.44 -19.51
CA SER A 253 12.73 1.34 -18.57
C SER A 253 11.45 0.96 -17.80
N GLY A 254 10.67 1.95 -17.35
CA GLY A 254 9.36 1.72 -16.73
C GLY A 254 8.37 1.00 -17.67
N ASN A 255 8.36 1.38 -18.96
CA ASN A 255 7.55 0.72 -19.98
C ASN A 255 7.93 -0.75 -20.16
N GLN A 256 9.23 -1.07 -20.17
CA GLN A 256 9.69 -2.45 -20.21
C GLN A 256 9.28 -3.21 -18.94
N TRP A 257 9.34 -2.54 -17.78
CA TRP A 257 8.97 -3.11 -16.48
C TRP A 257 7.49 -3.50 -16.40
N GLU A 258 6.59 -2.83 -17.12
CA GLU A 258 5.16 -3.19 -17.14
C GLU A 258 4.90 -4.65 -17.53
N SER A 259 5.77 -5.25 -18.33
CA SER A 259 5.62 -6.67 -18.68
C SER A 259 5.74 -7.58 -17.45
N VAL A 260 6.57 -7.19 -16.47
CA VAL A 260 6.71 -7.84 -15.17
C VAL A 260 5.42 -7.67 -14.37
N GLN A 261 4.92 -6.44 -14.25
CA GLN A 261 3.68 -6.12 -13.53
C GLN A 261 2.49 -6.91 -14.08
N LYS A 262 2.31 -6.89 -15.41
CA LYS A 262 1.21 -7.60 -16.10
C LYS A 262 1.26 -9.09 -15.81
N LEU A 263 2.45 -9.69 -15.80
CA LEU A 263 2.61 -11.11 -15.50
C LEU A 263 2.14 -11.43 -14.08
N VAL A 264 2.70 -10.75 -13.08
CA VAL A 264 2.40 -11.01 -11.66
C VAL A 264 0.94 -10.68 -11.32
N LYS A 265 0.38 -9.64 -11.92
CA LYS A 265 -1.02 -9.26 -11.71
C LYS A 265 -2.00 -10.27 -12.29
N SER A 266 -1.74 -10.77 -13.50
CA SER A 266 -2.70 -11.57 -14.28
C SER A 266 -3.17 -12.82 -13.53
N LYS A 267 -2.40 -13.29 -12.55
CA LYS A 267 -2.71 -14.48 -11.78
C LYS A 267 -2.35 -14.31 -10.32
N LYS A 268 -3.27 -14.71 -9.45
CA LYS A 268 -2.99 -14.93 -8.03
C LYS A 268 -1.89 -15.99 -7.82
N ILE A 269 -1.71 -16.88 -8.81
CA ILE A 269 -0.76 -18.00 -8.80
C ILE A 269 -0.17 -18.17 -10.20
N LEU A 270 1.14 -17.96 -10.34
CA LEU A 270 1.86 -18.28 -11.58
C LEU A 270 1.99 -19.80 -11.76
N ASP A 271 1.95 -20.26 -13.01
CA ASP A 271 1.98 -21.66 -13.41
C ASP A 271 2.99 -21.96 -14.53
N ASN A 272 3.00 -23.20 -15.04
CA ASN A 272 3.94 -23.68 -16.06
C ASN A 272 3.90 -22.86 -17.35
N ARG A 273 2.74 -22.31 -17.71
CA ARG A 273 2.56 -21.53 -18.95
C ARG A 273 3.27 -20.18 -18.84
N ASP A 274 3.52 -19.72 -17.61
CA ASP A 274 4.16 -18.44 -17.33
C ASP A 274 5.68 -18.54 -17.29
N LEU A 275 6.24 -19.75 -17.15
CA LEU A 275 7.70 -19.94 -17.05
C LEU A 275 8.45 -19.37 -18.25
N THR A 276 7.94 -19.57 -19.48
CA THR A 276 8.53 -18.99 -20.69
C THR A 276 8.50 -17.46 -20.66
N ALA A 277 7.42 -16.86 -20.13
CA ALA A 277 7.31 -15.42 -19.99
C ALA A 277 8.33 -14.88 -18.98
N VAL A 278 8.45 -15.52 -17.80
CA VAL A 278 9.46 -15.18 -16.79
C VAL A 278 10.86 -15.29 -17.38
N GLN A 279 11.19 -16.37 -18.09
CA GLN A 279 12.51 -16.55 -18.72
C GLN A 279 12.82 -15.46 -19.76
N ASN A 280 11.83 -15.04 -20.54
CA ASN A 280 12.01 -13.95 -21.49
C ASN A 280 12.19 -12.59 -20.81
N ILE A 281 11.52 -12.37 -19.67
CA ILE A 281 11.72 -11.18 -18.83
C ILE A 281 13.13 -11.18 -18.21
N LYS A 282 13.59 -12.31 -17.67
CA LYS A 282 14.96 -12.47 -17.12
C LYS A 282 16.04 -12.10 -18.11
N LYS A 283 15.88 -12.47 -19.39
CA LYS A 283 16.82 -12.06 -20.45
C LYS A 283 16.92 -10.54 -20.62
N LYS A 284 15.82 -9.80 -20.38
CA LYS A 284 15.78 -8.34 -20.44
C LYS A 284 16.30 -7.69 -19.16
N PHE A 285 16.10 -8.36 -18.03
CA PHE A 285 16.41 -7.87 -16.69
C PHE A 285 17.25 -8.92 -15.93
N PRO A 286 18.50 -9.15 -16.35
CA PRO A 286 19.36 -10.14 -15.73
C PRO A 286 19.65 -9.75 -14.29
N ASP A 287 19.71 -10.74 -13.40
CA ASP A 287 20.11 -10.60 -12.00
C ASP A 287 19.24 -9.62 -11.20
N VAL A 288 17.95 -9.53 -11.54
CA VAL A 288 16.98 -8.76 -10.74
C VAL A 288 16.25 -9.71 -9.79
N PRO A 289 16.49 -9.63 -8.46
CA PRO A 289 16.05 -10.65 -7.52
C PRO A 289 14.56 -10.98 -7.56
N CYS A 290 13.69 -9.98 -7.68
CA CYS A 290 12.25 -10.21 -7.72
C CYS A 290 11.79 -10.95 -8.97
N ILE A 291 12.50 -10.82 -10.10
CA ILE A 291 12.20 -11.55 -11.35
C ILE A 291 12.72 -12.98 -11.25
N GLU A 292 13.94 -13.17 -10.73
CA GLU A 292 14.51 -14.49 -10.46
C GLU A 292 13.59 -15.30 -9.52
N PHE A 293 13.04 -14.63 -8.50
CA PHE A 293 12.15 -15.26 -7.54
C PHE A 293 10.81 -15.71 -8.15
N LEU A 294 10.31 -15.07 -9.22
CA LEU A 294 9.11 -15.55 -9.93
C LEU A 294 9.31 -16.98 -10.48
N GLU A 295 10.52 -17.29 -10.98
CA GLU A 295 10.82 -18.66 -11.43
C GLU A 295 10.87 -19.62 -10.25
N VAL A 296 11.48 -19.22 -9.13
CA VAL A 296 11.53 -20.00 -7.89
C VAL A 296 10.11 -20.37 -7.43
N GLU A 297 9.20 -19.40 -7.37
CA GLU A 297 7.81 -19.64 -6.96
C GLU A 297 7.09 -20.65 -7.86
N ILE A 298 7.23 -20.50 -9.18
CA ILE A 298 6.63 -21.43 -10.16
C ILE A 298 7.17 -22.85 -9.94
N GLN A 299 8.49 -23.01 -9.82
CA GLN A 299 9.14 -24.31 -9.62
C GLN A 299 8.77 -24.95 -8.28
N PHE A 300 8.67 -24.15 -7.21
CA PHE A 300 8.27 -24.65 -5.89
C PHE A 300 6.85 -25.21 -5.93
N ARG A 301 5.91 -24.50 -6.58
CA ARG A 301 4.51 -24.95 -6.72
C ARG A 301 4.38 -26.21 -7.58
N GLN A 302 5.23 -26.37 -8.59
CA GLN A 302 5.36 -27.59 -9.38
C GLN A 302 5.93 -28.78 -8.59
N LYS A 303 6.30 -28.58 -7.32
CA LYS A 303 7.01 -29.56 -6.50
C LYS A 303 8.36 -29.96 -7.11
N ALA A 304 8.94 -29.12 -7.96
CA ALA A 304 10.26 -29.30 -8.53
C ALA A 304 11.33 -28.85 -7.52
N TYR A 305 11.30 -29.41 -6.30
CA TYR A 305 12.02 -28.89 -5.15
C TYR A 305 13.55 -28.91 -5.32
N ARG A 306 14.10 -29.90 -6.04
CA ARG A 306 15.55 -29.92 -6.38
C ARG A 306 15.93 -28.74 -7.28
N LYS A 307 15.13 -28.46 -8.31
CA LYS A 307 15.37 -27.31 -9.20
C LYS A 307 15.18 -26.00 -8.44
N THR A 308 14.15 -25.93 -7.59
CA THR A 308 13.90 -24.78 -6.73
C THR A 308 15.07 -24.51 -5.79
N LEU A 309 15.61 -25.55 -5.15
CA LEU A 309 16.77 -25.45 -4.27
C LEU A 309 17.97 -24.83 -4.99
N ASN A 310 18.26 -25.30 -6.21
CA ASN A 310 19.39 -24.80 -7.00
C ASN A 310 19.19 -23.32 -7.38
N LEU A 311 17.97 -22.94 -7.77
CA LEU A 311 17.64 -21.54 -8.07
C LEU A 311 17.75 -20.65 -6.82
N CYS A 312 17.25 -21.11 -5.67
CA CYS A 312 17.38 -20.41 -4.41
C CYS A 312 18.85 -20.25 -3.98
N SER A 313 19.70 -21.25 -4.20
CA SER A 313 21.13 -21.14 -3.89
C SER A 313 21.79 -20.02 -4.67
N HIS A 314 21.57 -19.99 -6.00
CA HIS A 314 22.08 -18.92 -6.86
C HIS A 314 21.52 -17.55 -6.44
N LEU A 315 20.21 -17.48 -6.16
CA LEU A 315 19.58 -16.23 -5.75
C LEU A 315 20.07 -15.76 -4.37
N ALA A 316 20.38 -16.68 -3.45
CA ALA A 316 20.94 -16.37 -2.14
C ALA A 316 22.36 -15.79 -2.23
N GLU A 317 23.15 -16.20 -3.21
CA GLU A 317 24.45 -15.59 -3.52
C GLU A 317 24.26 -14.18 -4.09
N LEU A 318 23.30 -14.01 -4.99
CA LEU A 318 23.01 -12.71 -5.62
C LEU A 318 22.57 -11.64 -4.59
N ILE A 319 21.82 -12.04 -3.56
CA ILE A 319 21.26 -11.11 -2.56
C ILE A 319 22.04 -11.07 -1.23
N ASP A 320 23.22 -11.67 -1.13
CA ASP A 320 23.91 -11.84 0.16
C ASP A 320 24.22 -10.49 0.84
N ALA A 321 24.49 -9.45 0.04
CA ALA A 321 24.75 -8.09 0.50
C ALA A 321 23.48 -7.21 0.63
N ALA A 322 22.29 -7.76 0.36
CA ALA A 322 21.05 -7.00 0.43
C ALA A 322 20.59 -6.79 1.89
N PRO A 323 19.76 -5.76 2.17
CA PRO A 323 19.17 -5.57 3.48
C PRO A 323 18.32 -6.78 3.90
N LYS A 324 18.62 -7.35 5.08
CA LYS A 324 17.93 -8.55 5.60
C LYS A 324 16.49 -8.30 6.01
N ASP A 325 16.16 -7.04 6.27
CA ASP A 325 14.83 -6.54 6.59
C ASP A 325 13.94 -6.37 5.34
N SER A 326 14.50 -6.49 4.12
CA SER A 326 13.68 -6.57 2.90
C SER A 326 12.71 -7.75 2.97
N ALA A 327 11.44 -7.49 2.69
CA ALA A 327 10.40 -8.52 2.64
C ALA A 327 10.71 -9.61 1.60
N LEU A 328 11.25 -9.23 0.45
CA LEU A 328 11.63 -10.19 -0.60
C LEU A 328 12.84 -11.03 -0.17
N PHE A 329 13.84 -10.42 0.48
CA PHE A 329 14.96 -11.18 1.04
C PHE A 329 14.46 -12.27 1.99
N GLN A 330 13.54 -11.91 2.89
CA GLN A 330 12.96 -12.86 3.84
C GLN A 330 12.19 -13.98 3.15
N GLN A 331 11.36 -13.66 2.14
CA GLN A 331 10.66 -14.66 1.34
C GLN A 331 11.60 -15.60 0.59
N ILE A 332 12.70 -15.09 0.05
CA ILE A 332 13.71 -15.92 -0.64
C ILE A 332 14.34 -16.91 0.34
N GLN A 333 14.79 -16.46 1.52
CA GLN A 333 15.41 -17.35 2.51
C GLN A 333 14.43 -18.38 3.08
N LEU A 334 13.18 -17.98 3.36
CA LEU A 334 12.14 -18.93 3.80
C LEU A 334 11.84 -19.98 2.73
N THR A 335 11.72 -19.56 1.46
CA THR A 335 11.48 -20.49 0.34
C THR A 335 12.68 -21.42 0.14
N TYR A 336 13.91 -20.90 0.30
CA TYR A 336 15.13 -21.69 0.25
C TYR A 336 15.13 -22.79 1.34
N ALA A 337 14.81 -22.42 2.58
CA ALA A 337 14.70 -23.36 3.68
C ALA A 337 13.64 -24.43 3.43
N LYS A 338 12.44 -24.02 2.98
CA LYS A 338 11.36 -24.96 2.63
C LYS A 338 11.76 -25.91 1.51
N ALA A 339 12.39 -25.42 0.44
CA ALA A 339 12.86 -26.25 -0.66
C ALA A 339 13.92 -27.26 -0.18
N ALA A 340 14.83 -26.85 0.69
CA ALA A 340 15.85 -27.69 1.28
C ALA A 340 15.25 -28.83 2.14
N LEU A 341 14.27 -28.52 2.97
CA LEU A 341 13.55 -29.54 3.76
C LEU A 341 12.81 -30.52 2.85
N LYS A 342 12.16 -30.04 1.78
CA LYS A 342 11.48 -30.92 0.81
C LYS A 342 12.40 -31.89 0.05
N VAL A 343 13.72 -31.70 0.11
CA VAL A 343 14.72 -32.62 -0.45
C VAL A 343 15.65 -33.18 0.63
N SER A 344 15.25 -33.13 1.90
CA SER A 344 15.96 -33.65 3.06
C SER A 344 17.41 -33.14 3.17
N LYS A 345 17.56 -31.81 3.06
CA LYS A 345 18.83 -31.08 3.26
C LYS A 345 18.72 -30.12 4.45
N PRO A 346 18.54 -30.62 5.70
CA PRO A 346 18.27 -29.77 6.86
C PRO A 346 19.39 -28.76 7.16
N ALA A 347 20.67 -29.11 6.94
CA ALA A 347 21.78 -28.17 7.13
C ALA A 347 21.74 -26.94 6.21
N ILE A 348 21.13 -27.06 5.01
CA ILE A 348 20.91 -25.90 4.12
C ILE A 348 19.75 -25.06 4.65
N ALA A 349 18.69 -25.71 5.11
CA ALA A 349 17.54 -25.01 5.69
C ALA A 349 17.91 -24.21 6.94
N GLU A 350 18.70 -24.80 7.84
CA GLU A 350 19.24 -24.14 9.02
C GLU A 350 20.04 -22.88 8.64
N LYS A 351 20.97 -22.99 7.68
CA LYS A 351 21.75 -21.84 7.19
C LYS A 351 20.87 -20.74 6.59
N ALA A 352 19.83 -21.09 5.84
CA ALA A 352 18.91 -20.12 5.26
C ALA A 352 18.08 -19.41 6.35
N LEU A 353 17.55 -20.15 7.33
CA LEU A 353 16.81 -19.57 8.45
C LEU A 353 17.70 -18.65 9.31
N ALA A 354 18.96 -19.03 9.54
CA ALA A 354 19.92 -18.22 10.30
C ALA A 354 20.27 -16.87 9.63
N LYS A 355 19.97 -16.69 8.34
CA LYS A 355 20.13 -15.40 7.66
C LYS A 355 18.98 -14.41 7.93
N LEU A 356 17.84 -14.89 8.42
CA LEU A 356 16.66 -14.06 8.66
C LEU A 356 16.84 -13.17 9.90
N PRO A 357 16.31 -11.92 9.88
CA PRO A 357 16.36 -11.04 11.04
C PRO A 357 15.41 -11.53 12.14
N GLU A 358 15.63 -11.08 13.38
CA GLU A 358 14.78 -11.44 14.54
C GLU A 358 13.30 -11.08 14.33
N SER A 359 13.02 -10.01 13.57
CA SER A 359 11.65 -9.62 13.21
C SER A 359 10.92 -10.71 12.42
N ALA A 360 11.62 -11.44 11.55
CA ALA A 360 11.06 -12.54 10.76
C ALA A 360 10.86 -13.81 11.61
N ALA A 361 11.69 -14.01 12.64
CA ALA A 361 11.65 -15.19 13.52
C ALA A 361 10.34 -15.34 14.31
N LYS A 362 9.54 -14.26 14.40
CA LYS A 362 8.25 -14.23 15.11
C LYS A 362 7.07 -14.48 14.20
N THR A 363 7.29 -14.64 12.89
CA THR A 363 6.22 -14.89 11.93
C THR A 363 5.80 -16.36 11.98
N GLY A 364 4.50 -16.62 11.81
CA GLY A 364 3.99 -17.99 11.82
C GLY A 364 4.59 -18.87 10.71
N GLU A 365 4.95 -18.27 9.57
CA GLU A 365 5.60 -18.98 8.47
C GLU A 365 7.04 -19.40 8.81
N PHE A 366 7.81 -18.53 9.45
CA PHE A 366 9.14 -18.88 9.95
C PHE A 366 9.05 -20.01 10.97
N LEU A 367 8.20 -19.84 11.99
CA LEU A 367 8.04 -20.79 13.09
C LEU A 367 7.57 -22.17 12.60
N GLU A 368 6.70 -22.20 11.59
CA GLU A 368 6.31 -23.45 10.93
C GLU A 368 7.49 -24.11 10.19
N THR A 369 8.30 -23.32 9.49
CA THR A 369 9.46 -23.83 8.75
C THR A 369 10.56 -24.32 9.69
N GLU A 370 10.82 -23.59 10.77
CA GLU A 370 11.74 -23.95 11.85
C GLU A 370 11.27 -25.24 12.56
N GLY A 371 9.98 -25.34 12.88
CA GLY A 371 9.42 -26.57 13.44
C GLY A 371 9.64 -27.78 12.54
N ARG A 372 9.49 -27.61 11.21
CA ARG A 372 9.79 -28.68 10.24
C ARG A 372 11.28 -29.04 10.21
N LEU A 373 12.17 -28.05 10.29
CA LEU A 373 13.61 -28.30 10.37
C LEU A 373 13.94 -29.20 11.57
N PHE A 374 13.47 -28.85 12.77
CA PHE A 374 13.71 -29.67 13.95
C PHE A 374 13.05 -31.04 13.89
N ALA A 375 11.83 -31.13 13.33
CA ALA A 375 11.17 -32.41 13.12
C ALA A 375 11.96 -33.33 12.17
N GLU A 376 12.64 -32.78 11.17
CA GLU A 376 13.45 -33.53 10.21
C GLU A 376 14.84 -33.88 10.74
N LEU A 377 15.35 -33.13 11.72
CA LEU A 377 16.57 -33.45 12.47
C LEU A 377 16.33 -34.53 13.54
N CYS A 378 15.09 -34.73 13.98
CA CYS A 378 14.73 -35.78 14.93
C CYS A 378 15.10 -37.17 14.40
N GLY A 379 15.89 -37.92 15.17
CA GLY A 379 16.37 -39.26 14.80
C GLY A 379 17.63 -39.26 13.94
N THR A 380 18.20 -38.09 13.61
CA THR A 380 19.45 -37.99 12.84
C THR A 380 20.70 -38.02 13.74
N SER A 381 20.55 -37.73 15.03
CA SER A 381 21.64 -37.80 16.02
C SER A 381 21.75 -39.20 16.60
N SER A 382 22.99 -39.67 16.86
CA SER A 382 23.21 -40.88 17.67
C SER A 382 22.95 -40.65 19.16
N ASP A 383 22.92 -39.40 19.58
CA ASP A 383 22.57 -38.98 20.95
C ASP A 383 21.05 -38.87 21.11
N TYR A 384 20.51 -39.66 22.05
CA TYR A 384 19.08 -39.70 22.36
C TYR A 384 18.57 -38.37 22.90
N ASP A 385 19.29 -37.74 23.82
CA ASP A 385 18.86 -36.51 24.49
C ASP A 385 18.74 -35.38 23.47
N LYS A 386 19.67 -35.34 22.51
CA LYS A 386 19.63 -34.40 21.38
C LYS A 386 18.42 -34.60 20.47
N ASN A 387 17.99 -35.85 20.24
CA ASN A 387 16.79 -36.11 19.45
C ASN A 387 15.51 -35.69 20.20
N GLU A 388 15.45 -35.92 21.51
CA GLU A 388 14.34 -35.43 22.34
C GLU A 388 14.32 -33.89 22.43
N GLU A 389 15.49 -33.24 22.43
CA GLU A 389 15.60 -31.77 22.32
C GLU A 389 15.02 -31.27 20.98
N TYR A 390 15.40 -31.85 19.85
CA TYR A 390 14.83 -31.47 18.55
C TYR A 390 13.31 -31.65 18.51
N LYS A 391 12.80 -32.75 19.06
CA LYS A 391 11.36 -33.01 19.15
C LYS A 391 10.64 -31.97 20.02
N LYS A 392 11.25 -31.53 21.13
CA LYS A 392 10.74 -30.44 21.95
C LYS A 392 10.72 -29.12 21.17
N LEU A 393 11.83 -28.74 20.56
CA LEU A 393 11.96 -27.51 19.77
C LEU A 393 10.97 -27.45 18.60
N ALA A 394 10.76 -28.57 17.90
CA ALA A 394 9.77 -28.69 16.84
C ALA A 394 8.35 -28.40 17.36
N ASN A 395 7.96 -29.04 18.46
CA ASN A 395 6.65 -28.83 19.08
C ASN A 395 6.45 -27.38 19.57
N GLU A 396 7.47 -26.78 20.17
CA GLU A 396 7.43 -25.38 20.62
C GLU A 396 7.24 -24.42 19.45
N SER A 397 7.99 -24.63 18.36
CA SER A 397 7.92 -23.82 17.14
C SER A 397 6.54 -23.92 16.48
N PHE A 398 5.98 -25.14 16.33
CA PHE A 398 4.64 -25.32 15.78
C PHE A 398 3.54 -24.68 16.64
N LYS A 399 3.61 -24.82 17.97
CA LYS A 399 2.67 -24.15 18.88
C LYS A 399 2.79 -22.64 18.80
N ALA A 400 4.01 -22.11 18.69
CA ALA A 400 4.24 -20.69 18.51
C ALA A 400 3.64 -20.21 17.17
N ALA A 401 3.81 -20.97 16.09
CA ALA A 401 3.19 -20.68 14.81
C ALA A 401 1.66 -20.58 14.92
N GLU A 402 0.97 -21.54 15.57
CA GLU A 402 -0.48 -21.46 15.78
C GLU A 402 -0.90 -20.24 16.60
N LYS A 403 -0.11 -19.84 17.61
CA LYS A 403 -0.38 -18.63 18.41
C LYS A 403 -0.32 -17.34 17.59
N THR A 404 0.42 -17.32 16.48
CA THR A 404 0.40 -16.19 15.52
C THR A 404 -0.84 -16.17 14.63
N GLY A 405 -1.75 -17.16 14.76
CA GLY A 405 -2.88 -17.37 13.87
C GLY A 405 -2.55 -18.17 12.60
N HIS A 406 -1.31 -18.69 12.48
CA HIS A 406 -0.92 -19.50 11.34
C HIS A 406 -1.61 -20.87 11.39
N ARG A 407 -2.27 -21.24 10.29
CA ARG A 407 -2.96 -22.53 10.19
C ARG A 407 -1.97 -23.62 9.83
N LEU A 408 -1.62 -24.46 10.80
CA LEU A 408 -0.76 -25.61 10.55
C LEU A 408 -1.42 -26.62 9.57
N PRO A 409 -0.66 -27.14 8.59
CA PRO A 409 -1.03 -28.29 7.78
C PRO A 409 -1.37 -29.54 8.62
N GLN A 410 -2.21 -30.42 8.07
CA GLN A 410 -2.69 -31.61 8.78
C GLN A 410 -1.55 -32.60 9.13
N ASP A 411 -0.56 -32.74 8.24
CA ASP A 411 0.62 -33.58 8.48
C ASP A 411 1.40 -33.13 9.73
N ILE A 412 1.53 -31.82 9.96
CA ILE A 412 2.18 -31.29 11.15
C ILE A 412 1.34 -31.60 12.40
N LYS A 413 0.02 -31.40 12.32
CA LYS A 413 -0.87 -31.70 13.45
C LYS A 413 -0.81 -33.16 13.84
N ASP A 414 -0.73 -34.06 12.86
CA ASP A 414 -0.61 -35.49 13.12
C ASP A 414 0.78 -35.85 13.67
N TRP A 415 1.84 -35.21 13.17
CA TRP A 415 3.18 -35.32 13.75
C TRP A 415 3.19 -34.88 15.22
N MET A 416 2.56 -33.74 15.56
CA MET A 416 2.46 -33.24 16.93
C MET A 416 1.62 -34.13 17.85
N LYS A 417 0.63 -34.89 17.34
CA LYS A 417 -0.13 -35.85 18.16
C LYS A 417 0.72 -37.06 18.55
N VAL A 418 1.54 -37.55 17.63
CA VAL A 418 2.41 -38.71 17.84
C VAL A 418 3.63 -38.33 18.67
N ASN A 419 4.22 -37.17 18.39
CA ASN A 419 5.50 -36.73 18.96
C ASN A 419 5.35 -35.62 20.00
N GLY A 420 4.12 -35.21 20.33
CA GLY A 420 3.87 -34.20 21.34
C GLY A 420 4.37 -34.67 22.70
N VAL A 421 5.21 -33.86 23.33
CA VAL A 421 5.55 -34.03 24.74
C VAL A 421 4.23 -33.99 25.51
N ARG A 422 3.80 -35.13 26.07
CA ARG A 422 2.69 -35.16 27.03
C ARG A 422 3.13 -34.26 28.19
N SER A 423 2.48 -33.12 28.32
CA SER A 423 2.69 -32.17 29.41
C SER A 423 2.47 -32.83 30.76
#